data_AF-A0A7W4CVR4-F1
#
_entry.id   AF-A0A7W4CVR4-F1
#
_cell.length_a   1.000
_cell.length_b   1.000
_cell.length_c   1.000
_cell.angle_alpha   90.00
_cell.angle_beta   90.00
_cell.angle_gamma   90.00
#
_symmetry.space_group_name_H-M   'P 1'
#
loop_
_entity.id
_entity.type
_entity.pdbx_description
1 polymer ?
#
loop_
_entity_poly.entity_id
_entity_poly.type
_entity_poly.pdbx_seq_one_letter_code
_entity_poly.pdbx_strand_id
1 'polypeptide(L)' 'MAEPHHTVTPEQLAVELGASVKTVQAWLRDQGWQSVPYDRRHLTPEQAAELREWFKR' A
#
# COMPACT_ATOMS: atom_id res chain seq x y z
N MET A 1 3.01 23.51 7.62
CA MET A 1 4.07 22.50 7.44
C MET A 1 3.47 21.45 6.53
N ALA A 2 3.88 21.41 5.27
CA ALA A 2 3.38 20.37 4.35
C ALA A 2 4.14 19.09 4.70
N GLU A 3 3.47 18.17 5.37
CA GLU A 3 3.97 16.84 5.66
C GLU A 3 4.37 16.18 4.32
N PRO A 4 5.53 15.52 4.23
CA PRO A 4 5.87 14.83 3.01
C PRO A 4 4.88 13.68 2.88
N HIS A 5 3.89 13.80 2.00
CA HIS A 5 3.07 12.69 1.56
C HIS A 5 4.02 11.71 0.86
N HIS A 6 4.70 10.86 1.62
CA HIS A 6 5.48 9.74 1.13
C HIS A 6 4.46 8.76 0.54
N THR A 7 4.13 8.99 -0.72
CA THR A 7 3.31 8.09 -1.51
C THR A 7 4.15 6.85 -1.79
N VAL A 8 3.85 5.75 -1.11
CA VAL A 8 4.55 4.48 -1.32
C VAL A 8 3.83 3.74 -2.42
N THR A 9 4.55 3.18 -3.39
CA THR A 9 3.90 2.41 -4.45
C THR A 9 3.64 0.97 -3.97
N PRO A 10 2.59 0.29 -4.49
CA PRO A 10 2.36 -1.13 -4.21
C PRO A 10 3.57 -2.00 -4.58
N GLU A 11 4.34 -1.59 -5.59
CA GLU A 11 5.58 -2.26 -6.01
C GLU A 11 6.68 -2.13 -4.96
N GLN A 12 6.86 -0.93 -4.39
CA GLN A 12 7.83 -0.72 -3.30
C GLN A 12 7.45 -1.54 -2.08
N LEU A 13 6.18 -1.50 -1.66
CA LEU A 13 5.70 -2.33 -0.54
C LEU A 13 5.86 -3.83 -0.79
N ALA A 14 5.61 -4.28 -2.02
CA ALA A 14 5.82 -5.68 -2.38
C ALA A 14 7.29 -6.10 -2.21
N VAL A 15 8.23 -5.27 -2.68
CA VAL A 15 9.67 -5.52 -2.52
C VAL A 15 10.08 -5.48 -1.04
N GLU A 16 9.63 -4.48 -0.28
CA GLU A 16 9.93 -4.35 1.16
C GLU A 16 9.43 -5.55 1.98
N LEU A 17 8.23 -6.05 1.64
CA LEU A 17 7.58 -7.14 2.36
C LEU A 17 7.97 -8.52 1.84
N GLY A 18 8.77 -8.62 0.77
CA GLY A 18 9.04 -9.89 0.08
C GLY A 18 7.78 -10.52 -0.53
N ALA A 19 6.76 -9.71 -0.78
CA ALA A 19 5.46 -10.11 -1.29
C ALA A 19 5.33 -9.89 -2.80
N SER A 20 4.29 -10.47 -3.39
CA SER A 20 3.91 -10.12 -4.76
C SER A 20 3.04 -8.87 -4.79
N VAL A 21 3.22 -8.01 -5.80
CA VAL A 21 2.36 -6.82 -6.04
C VAL A 21 0.88 -7.20 -6.12
N LYS A 22 0.57 -8.38 -6.67
CA LYS A 22 -0.79 -8.92 -6.71
C LYS A 22 -1.37 -9.17 -5.31
N THR A 23 -0.56 -9.65 -4.37
CA THR A 23 -0.96 -9.86 -2.97
C THR A 23 -1.28 -8.53 -2.31
N VAL A 24 -0.40 -7.54 -2.49
CA VAL A 24 -0.61 -6.16 -2.01
C VAL A 24 -1.91 -5.59 -2.58
N GLN A 25 -2.12 -5.67 -3.90
CA GLN A 25 -3.34 -5.18 -4.54
C GLN A 25 -4.61 -5.93 -4.12
N ALA A 26 -4.52 -7.24 -3.91
CA ALA A 26 -5.64 -8.05 -3.44
C ALA A 26 -6.04 -7.67 -2.02
N TRP A 27 -5.05 -7.46 -1.13
CA TRP A 27 -5.28 -7.02 0.24
C TRP A 27 -5.89 -5.62 0.29
N LEU A 28 -5.35 -4.68 -0.49
CA LEU A 28 -5.90 -3.32 -0.59
C LEU A 28 -7.34 -3.31 -1.11
N ARG A 29 -7.66 -4.21 -2.05
CA ARG A 29 -9.04 -4.41 -2.52
C ARG A 29 -9.94 -4.94 -1.42
N ASP A 30 -9.47 -5.91 -0.64
CA ASP A 30 -10.21 -6.53 0.45
C ASP A 30 -10.54 -5.51 1.56
N GLN A 31 -9.59 -4.65 1.90
CA GLN A 31 -9.78 -3.56 2.87
C GLN A 31 -10.65 -2.40 2.36
N GLY A 32 -11.13 -2.45 1.11
CA GLY A 32 -11.89 -1.36 0.50
C GLY A 32 -11.05 -0.12 0.17
N TRP A 33 -9.72 -0.25 0.19
CA TRP A 33 -8.74 0.82 -0.03
C TRP A 33 -8.38 1.02 -1.50
N GLN A 34 -9.33 0.74 -2.40
CA GLN A 34 -9.23 1.16 -3.79
C GLN A 34 -9.56 2.65 -3.90
N SER A 35 -8.53 3.50 -3.90
CA SER A 35 -8.72 4.92 -4.21
C SER A 35 -9.30 5.10 -5.62
N VAL A 36 -10.37 5.90 -5.70
CA VAL A 36 -10.92 6.45 -6.94
C VAL A 36 -10.61 7.95 -6.92
N PRO A 37 -9.99 8.56 -7.95
CA PRO A 37 -9.54 7.97 -9.20
C PRO A 37 -8.39 6.99 -9.00
N TYR A 38 -8.38 5.97 -9.85
CA TYR A 38 -7.55 4.77 -9.78
C TYR A 38 -6.07 5.08 -10.02
N ASP A 39 -5.43 5.83 -9.12
CA ASP A 39 -4.01 6.04 -9.13
C ASP A 39 -3.35 4.81 -8.51
N ARG A 40 -3.31 3.74 -9.32
CA ARG A 40 -2.75 2.41 -9.03
C ARG A 40 -1.29 2.43 -8.55
N ARG A 41 -0.69 3.63 -8.46
CA ARG A 41 0.72 3.89 -8.23
C ARG A 41 1.00 4.43 -6.84
N HIS A 42 0.02 4.93 -6.09
CA HIS A 42 0.29 5.63 -4.84
C HIS A 42 -0.61 5.17 -3.70
N LEU A 43 0.01 4.61 -2.67
CA LEU A 43 -0.61 4.31 -1.38
C LEU A 43 -0.28 5.41 -0.40
N THR A 44 -1.24 5.68 0.48
CA THR A 44 -1.00 6.55 1.62
C THR A 44 -0.09 5.84 2.63
N PRO A 45 0.68 6.59 3.43
CA PRO A 45 1.52 6.01 4.48
C PRO A 45 0.72 5.18 5.49
N GLU A 46 -0.55 5.52 5.73
CA GLU A 46 -1.46 4.75 6.61
C GLU A 46 -1.73 3.36 6.06
N GLN A 47 -2.07 3.26 4.77
CA GLN A 47 -2.30 1.98 4.09
C GLN A 47 -1.02 1.11 4.08
N ALA A 48 0.13 1.75 3.90
CA ALA A 48 1.43 1.08 3.95
C ALA A 48 1.74 0.53 5.34
N ALA A 49 1.44 1.28 6.40
CA ALA A 49 1.67 0.86 7.78
C ALA A 49 0.83 -0.37 8.13
N GLU A 50 -0.47 -0.34 7.82
CA GLU A 50 -1.39 -1.45 8.09
C GLU A 50 -1.02 -2.72 7.31
N LEU A 51 -0.60 -2.59 6.04
CA LEU A 51 -0.13 -3.74 5.28
C LEU A 51 1.16 -4.35 5.88
N ARG A 52 2.07 -3.50 6.37
CA ARG A 52 3.30 -3.95 7.05
C ARG A 52 2.99 -4.70 8.33
N GLU A 53 2.03 -4.23 9.12
CA GLU A 53 1.60 -4.93 10.33
C GLU A 53 0.92 -6.27 10.01
N TRP A 54 0.07 -6.31 8.98
CA TRP A 54 -0.56 -7.54 8.52
C TRP A 54 0.46 -8.59 8.06
N PHE A 55 1.53 -8.19 7.36
CA PHE A 55 2.59 -9.09 6.91
C PHE A 55 3.55 -9.57 8.02
N LYS A 56 3.69 -8.79 9.10
CA LYS A 56 4.56 -9.13 10.24
C LYS A 56 3.92 -10.16 11.18
N ARG A 57 2.60 -10.33 11.10
CA ARG A 57 1.83 -11.26 11.92
C ARG A 57 1.86 -12.68 11.37
#